data_AF-A0AA38KU22-F1
#
_entry.id   AF-A0AA38KU22-F1
#
_cell.length_a   1.000
_cell.length_b   1.000
_cell.length_c   1.000
_cell.angle_alpha   90.00
_cell.angle_beta   90.00
_cell.angle_gamma   90.00
#
_symmetry.space_group_name_H-M   'P 1'
#
loop_
_entity.id
_entity.type
_entity.pdbx_description
1 polymer ?
#
loop_
_entity_poly.entity_id
_entity_poly.type
_entity_poly.pdbx_seq_one_letter_code
_entity_poly.pdbx_strand_id
1 'polypeptide(L)'
;LMELQEIRNQASQAMEKDQALIKKTFDRKAKNRSFQVGDLVLKWDADREKPGRHSKFDAIWSGPYMVTKCKDSNAFQLSSLG
;
A
#
# COMPACT_ATOMS: atom_id res chain seq x y z
N LEU A 1 25.56 -5.60 -33.97
CA LEU A 1 25.50 -6.32 -32.68
C LEU A 1 25.86 -5.41 -31.50
N MET A 2 27.01 -4.73 -31.53
CA MET A 2 27.41 -3.77 -30.47
C MET A 2 26.42 -2.59 -30.29
N GLU A 3 25.99 -1.97 -31.39
CA GLU A 3 25.04 -0.84 -31.38
C GLU A 3 23.70 -1.15 -30.67
N LEU A 4 23.14 -2.33 -30.93
CA LEU A 4 21.88 -2.76 -30.33
C LEU A 4 22.03 -3.06 -28.82
N GLN A 5 23.23 -3.49 -28.42
CA GLN A 5 23.57 -3.73 -27.02
C GLN A 5 23.77 -2.40 -26.27
N GLU A 6 24.39 -1.41 -26.91
CA GLU A 6 24.52 -0.05 -26.38
C GLU A 6 23.15 0.62 -26.17
N ILE A 7 22.26 0.53 -27.17
CA ILE A 7 20.88 1.06 -27.05
C ILE A 7 20.13 0.41 -25.89
N ARG A 8 20.24 -0.91 -25.72
CA ARG A 8 19.63 -1.62 -24.58
C ARG A 8 20.20 -1.16 -23.25
N ASN A 9 21.50 -0.98 -23.17
CA ASN A 9 22.16 -0.53 -21.93
C ASN A 9 21.71 0.88 -21.56
N GLN A 10 21.61 1.79 -22.54
CA GLN A 10 21.11 3.15 -22.32
C GLN A 10 19.65 3.15 -21.84
N ALA A 11 18.80 2.34 -22.47
CA ALA A 11 17.40 2.19 -22.05
C ALA A 11 17.28 1.63 -20.64
N SER A 12 18.08 0.62 -20.27
CA SER A 12 18.10 0.05 -18.92
C SER A 12 18.52 1.08 -17.88
N GLN A 13 19.58 1.85 -18.16
CA GLN A 13 20.05 2.91 -17.27
C GLN A 13 19.02 4.03 -17.09
N ALA A 14 18.32 4.41 -18.15
CA ALA A 14 17.23 5.40 -18.07
C ALA A 14 16.09 4.87 -17.18
N MET A 15 15.68 3.62 -17.39
CA MET A 15 14.62 2.99 -16.61
C MET A 15 14.98 2.89 -15.12
N GLU A 16 16.22 2.51 -14.78
CA GLU A 16 16.68 2.47 -13.38
C GLU A 16 16.64 3.84 -12.71
N LYS A 17 17.03 4.90 -13.43
CA LYS A 17 16.96 6.28 -12.93
C LYS A 17 15.53 6.70 -12.66
N ASP A 18 14.62 6.39 -13.56
CA ASP A 18 13.20 6.72 -13.41
C ASP A 18 12.57 5.96 -12.23
N GLN A 19 12.85 4.66 -12.11
CA GLN A 19 12.40 3.85 -10.98
C GLN A 19 12.93 4.40 -9.64
N ALA A 20 14.19 4.82 -9.59
CA ALA A 20 14.77 5.41 -8.39
C ALA A 20 14.09 6.76 -8.02
N LEU A 21 13.76 7.58 -9.01
CA LEU A 21 13.06 8.87 -8.79
C LEU A 21 11.64 8.65 -8.26
N ILE A 22 10.92 7.69 -8.83
CA ILE A 22 9.57 7.29 -8.39
C ILE A 22 9.64 6.79 -6.94
N LYS A 23 10.56 5.86 -6.64
CA LYS A 23 10.76 5.34 -5.29
C LYS A 23 11.06 6.45 -4.29
N LYS A 24 12.00 7.35 -4.59
CA LYS A 24 12.33 8.50 -3.74
C LYS A 24 11.13 9.39 -3.46
N THR A 25 10.30 9.62 -4.48
CA THR A 25 9.10 10.45 -4.35
C THR A 25 8.04 9.77 -3.49
N PHE A 26 7.85 8.46 -3.67
CA PHE A 26 6.95 7.66 -2.85
C PHE A 26 7.41 7.63 -1.39
N ASP A 27 8.66 7.24 -1.13
CA ASP A 27 9.23 7.13 0.22
C ASP A 27 9.15 8.47 0.98
N ARG A 28 9.40 9.59 0.30
CA ARG A 28 9.27 10.94 0.90
C ARG A 28 7.83 11.27 1.31
N LYS A 29 6.83 10.76 0.59
CA LYS A 29 5.40 11.01 0.87
C LYS A 29 4.80 9.95 1.79
N ALA A 30 5.44 8.79 1.91
CA ALA A 30 5.01 7.72 2.79
C ALA A 30 5.08 8.21 4.24
N LYS A 31 3.92 8.34 4.88
CA LYS A 31 3.84 8.63 6.31
C LYS A 31 3.89 7.30 7.05
N ASN A 32 4.83 7.14 7.97
CA ASN A 32 4.80 6.04 8.93
C ASN A 32 3.55 6.20 9.81
N ARG A 33 2.49 5.46 9.48
CA ARG A 33 1.30 5.34 10.31
C ARG A 33 1.44 4.06 11.11
N SER A 34 1.64 4.20 12.42
CA SER A 34 1.61 3.08 13.37
C SER A 34 0.35 3.19 14.21
N PHE A 35 -0.22 2.05 14.57
CA PHE A 35 -1.31 1.97 15.54
C PHE A 35 -0.80 1.35 16.84
N GLN A 36 -1.46 1.70 17.94
CA GLN A 36 -1.21 1.15 19.27
C GLN A 36 -2.38 0.29 19.72
N VAL A 37 -2.13 -0.59 20.70
CA VAL A 37 -3.20 -1.36 21.33
C VAL A 37 -4.20 -0.40 21.97
N GLY A 38 -5.49 -0.60 21.69
CA GLY A 38 -6.58 0.28 22.12
C GLY A 38 -7.06 1.26 21.04
N ASP A 39 -6.29 1.49 19.97
CA ASP A 39 -6.72 2.36 18.87
C ASP A 39 -7.96 1.81 18.18
N LEU A 40 -8.89 2.72 17.85
CA LEU A 40 -10.03 2.41 16.99
C LEU A 40 -9.68 2.68 15.53
N VAL A 41 -9.86 1.68 14.68
CA VAL A 41 -9.49 1.72 13.27
C VAL A 41 -10.63 1.21 12.39
N LEU A 42 -10.64 1.70 11.14
CA LEU A 42 -11.46 1.14 10.08
C LEU A 42 -10.60 0.18 9.26
N LYS A 43 -11.17 -0.96 8.88
CA LYS A 43 -10.53 -1.95 8.03
C LYS A 43 -10.98 -1.77 6.58
N TRP A 44 -10.01 -1.59 5.67
CA TRP A 44 -10.24 -1.59 4.23
C TRP A 44 -10.64 -3.00 3.77
N ASP A 45 -11.75 -3.12 3.05
CA ASP A 45 -12.24 -4.36 2.44
C ASP A 45 -11.90 -4.38 0.94
N ALA A 46 -10.78 -5.02 0.60
CA ALA A 46 -10.24 -5.01 -0.77
C ALA A 46 -11.14 -5.76 -1.77
N ASP A 47 -11.94 -6.71 -1.29
CA ASP A 47 -12.87 -7.43 -2.17
C ASP A 47 -14.00 -6.54 -2.67
N ARG A 48 -14.38 -5.52 -1.89
CA ARG A 48 -15.40 -4.53 -2.26
C ARG A 48 -14.90 -3.48 -3.24
N GLU A 49 -13.59 -3.27 -3.36
CA GLU A 49 -13.02 -2.29 -4.30
C GLU A 49 -12.98 -2.80 -5.75
N LYS A 50 -13.14 -4.12 -5.98
CA LYS A 50 -12.99 -4.73 -7.30
C LYS A 50 -13.89 -4.08 -8.35
N PRO A 51 -13.33 -3.55 -9.47
CA PRO A 51 -14.12 -2.94 -10.53
C PRO A 51 -15.22 -3.86 -11.05
N GLY A 52 -16.43 -3.34 -11.17
CA GLY A 52 -17.62 -4.09 -11.63
C GLY A 52 -18.31 -4.94 -10.56
N ARG A 53 -17.80 -5.00 -9.32
CA ARG A 53 -18.46 -5.66 -8.17
C ARG A 53 -18.94 -4.70 -7.09
N HIS A 54 -18.64 -3.40 -7.24
CA HIS A 54 -18.99 -2.35 -6.27
C HIS A 54 -20.23 -1.58 -6.74
N SER A 55 -21.25 -1.52 -5.91
CA SER A 55 -22.35 -0.56 -6.06
C SER A 55 -21.90 0.80 -5.56
N LYS A 56 -22.39 1.92 -6.13
CA LYS A 56 -21.99 3.30 -5.78
C LYS A 56 -22.05 3.62 -4.27
N PHE A 57 -22.76 2.81 -3.49
CA PHE A 57 -22.97 2.99 -2.06
C PHE A 57 -22.39 1.87 -1.18
N ASP A 58 -21.58 0.95 -1.71
CA ASP A 58 -20.99 -0.08 -0.87
C ASP A 58 -19.88 0.51 0.02
N ALA A 59 -19.98 0.26 1.31
CA ALA A 59 -18.96 0.65 2.27
C ALA A 59 -17.68 -0.17 2.06
N ILE A 60 -16.63 0.46 1.53
CA ILE A 60 -15.29 -0.12 1.34
C ILE A 60 -14.54 -0.24 2.68
N TRP A 61 -14.92 0.57 3.65
CA TRP A 61 -14.38 0.55 5.00
C TRP A 61 -15.38 -0.10 5.96
N SER A 62 -14.89 -1.01 6.80
CA SER A 62 -15.67 -1.69 7.83
C SER A 62 -15.15 -1.36 9.23
N GLY A 63 -16.00 -1.50 10.25
CA GLY A 63 -15.66 -1.22 11.65
C GLY A 63 -16.58 -0.18 12.26
N PRO A 64 -16.27 0.34 13.46
CA PRO A 64 -14.96 0.39 14.10
C PRO A 64 -14.45 -0.94 14.68
N TYR A 65 -13.13 -1.14 14.60
CA TYR A 65 -12.43 -2.24 15.27
C TYR A 65 -11.42 -1.70 16.26
N MET A 66 -11.16 -2.44 17.34
CA MET A 66 -10.09 -2.13 18.29
C MET A 66 -8.83 -2.94 17.98
N VAL A 67 -7.69 -2.27 17.97
CA VAL A 67 -6.38 -2.95 17.92
C VAL A 67 -6.11 -3.63 19.26
N THR A 68 -6.00 -4.95 19.23
CA THR A 68 -5.74 -5.77 20.44
C THR A 68 -4.29 -6.20 20.57
N LYS A 69 -3.57 -6.27 19.44
CA LYS A 69 -2.16 -6.64 19.41
C LYS A 69 -1.46 -6.01 18.21
N CYS A 70 -0.28 -5.45 18.45
CA CYS A 70 0.64 -5.00 17.40
C CYS A 70 1.72 -6.08 17.19
N LYS A 71 2.06 -6.39 15.94
CA LYS A 71 3.18 -7.25 15.56
C LYS A 71 4.26 -6.40 14.88
N ASP A 72 5.51 -6.89 14.90
CA ASP A 72 6.69 -6.14 14.43
C ASP A 72 6.68 -5.79 12.93
N SER A 73 5.79 -6.41 12.14
CA SER A 73 5.73 -6.27 10.67
C SER A 73 4.57 -5.38 10.17
N ASN A 74 4.19 -4.32 10.90
CA ASN A 74 2.99 -3.51 10.61
C ASN A 74 1.69 -4.33 10.49
N ALA A 75 1.64 -5.47 11.19
CA ALA A 75 0.47 -6.32 11.24
C ALA A 75 -0.24 -6.15 12.58
N PHE A 76 -1.56 -5.97 12.54
CA PHE A 76 -2.38 -5.70 13.72
C PHE A 76 -3.48 -6.76 13.85
N GLN A 77 -3.73 -7.19 15.08
CA GLN A 77 -4.89 -8.02 15.39
C GLN A 77 -6.04 -7.12 15.81
N LEU A 78 -7.19 -7.30 15.16
CA LEU A 78 -8.38 -6.49 15.37
C LEU A 78 -9.45 -7.30 16.11
N SER A 79 -10.14 -6.67 17.05
CA SER A 79 -11.35 -7.18 17.69
C SER A 79 -12.55 -6.32 17.28
N SER A 80 -13.69 -6.96 17.03
CA SER A 80 -14.95 -6.23 16.90
C SER A 80 -15.30 -5.64 18.26
N LEU A 81 -15.80 -4.42 18.23
CA LEU A 81 -16.63 -3.90 19.31
C LEU A 81 -17.99 -4.57 19.12
N GLY A 82 -18.44 -5.35 20.10
CA GLY A 82 -19.74 -6.03 20.02
C GLY A 82 -20.92 -5.06 19.99
#